data_AF-A0A847PDH1-F1
#
_entry.id   AF-A0A847PDH1-F1
#
_cell.length_a   1.000
_cell.length_b   1.000
_cell.length_c   1.000
_cell.angle_alpha   90.00
_cell.angle_beta   90.00
_cell.angle_gamma   90.00
#
_symmetry.space_group_name_H-M   'P 1'
#
loop_
_entity.id
_entity.type
_entity.pdbx_description
1 polymer ?
#
loop_
_entity_poly.entity_id
_entity_poly.type
_entity_poly.pdbx_seq_one_letter_code
_entity_poly.pdbx_strand_id
1 'polypeptide(L)' 'MLTVETVRKDTIDLTPADFFEMMKENPSEIASFHVIPPTLGKSHDFGKVRVKLSTPRYEVEL' A
#
# COMPACT_ATOMS: atom_id res chain seq x y z
N MET A 1 10.30 14.20 -26.15
CA MET A 1 8.99 13.70 -25.70
C MET A 1 9.26 12.86 -24.46
N LEU A 2 8.88 13.34 -23.27
CA LEU A 2 8.97 12.57 -22.03
C LEU A 2 7.66 11.78 -21.90
N THR A 3 7.73 10.46 -22.07
CA THR A 3 6.61 9.55 -21.83
C THR A 3 6.50 9.34 -20.33
N VAL A 4 5.55 10.04 -19.70
CA VAL A 4 5.22 9.88 -18.29
C VAL A 4 4.30 8.66 -18.16
N GLU A 5 4.84 7.52 -17.71
CA GLU A 5 4.05 6.32 -17.43
C GLU A 5 3.33 6.48 -16.09
N THR A 6 2.08 6.95 -16.12
CA THR A 6 1.23 7.01 -14.93
C THR A 6 0.68 5.62 -14.61
N VAL A 7 1.39 4.85 -13.79
CA VAL A 7 0.90 3.56 -13.29
C VAL A 7 -0.15 3.81 -12.20
N ARG A 8 -1.42 3.55 -12.51
CA ARG A 8 -2.51 3.59 -11.54
C ARG A 8 -2.32 2.47 -10.51
N LYS A 9 -1.74 2.79 -9.35
CA LYS A 9 -1.68 1.88 -8.20
C LYS A 9 -2.85 2.17 -7.28
N ASP A 10 -3.98 1.50 -7.51
CA ASP A 10 -5.12 1.52 -6.58
C ASP A 10 -4.82 0.77 -5.27
N THR A 11 -3.71 0.01 -5.22
CA THR A 11 -3.29 -0.78 -4.06
C THR A 11 -1.84 -0.49 -3.67
N ILE A 12 -1.60 -0.34 -2.37
CA ILE A 12 -0.27 -0.17 -1.78
C ILE A 12 -0.01 -1.30 -0.78
N ASP A 13 1.23 -1.76 -0.70
CA ASP A 13 1.66 -2.74 0.31
C ASP A 13 2.38 -1.99 1.42
N LEU A 14 1.84 -2.05 2.63
CA LEU A 14 2.35 -1.38 3.82
C LEU A 14 2.87 -2.38 4.83
N THR A 15 3.77 -1.95 5.71
CA THR A 15 4.04 -2.69 6.94
C THR A 15 2.87 -2.52 7.92
N PRO A 16 2.72 -3.41 8.92
CA PRO A 16 1.68 -3.23 9.93
C PRO A 16 1.77 -1.90 10.67
N ALA A 17 2.99 -1.40 10.93
CA ALA A 17 3.20 -0.11 11.59
C ALA A 17 2.66 1.05 10.73
N ASP A 18 3.04 1.10 9.46
CA ASP A 18 2.61 2.15 8.52
C ASP A 18 1.08 2.10 8.30
N PHE A 19 0.49 0.91 8.31
CA PHE A 19 -0.97 0.75 8.23
C PHE A 19 -1.67 1.37 9.44
N PHE A 20 -1.16 1.18 10.66
CA PHE A 20 -1.76 1.78 11.85
C PHE A 20 -1.60 3.31 11.87
N GLU A 21 -0.48 3.84 11.39
CA GLU A 21 -0.31 5.28 11.21
C GLU A 21 -1.32 5.83 10.19
N MET A 22 -1.44 5.17 9.02
CA MET A 22 -2.40 5.57 7.99
C MET A 22 -3.86 5.52 8.49
N MET A 23 -4.23 4.47 9.24
CA MET A 23 -5.55 4.37 9.87
C MET A 23 -5.83 5.49 10.87
N LYS A 24 -4.79 5.99 11.56
CA LYS A 24 -4.92 7.06 12.54
C LYS A 24 -5.02 8.44 11.88
N GLU A 25 -4.22 8.69 10.86
CA GLU A 25 -4.16 10.00 10.19
C GLU A 25 -5.26 10.17 9.15
N ASN A 26 -5.50 9.15 8.31
CA ASN A 26 -6.35 9.26 7.12
C ASN A 26 -7.22 8.00 6.92
N PRO A 27 -8.11 7.65 7.88
CA PRO A 27 -8.95 6.46 7.76
C PRO A 27 -9.85 6.47 6.52
N SER A 28 -10.27 7.65 6.06
CA SER A 28 -11.12 7.85 4.88
C SER A 28 -10.45 7.46 3.56
N GLU A 29 -9.12 7.41 3.51
CA GLU A 29 -8.35 7.02 2.32
C GLU A 29 -8.31 5.50 2.12
N ILE A 30 -8.67 4.72 3.14
CA ILE A 30 -8.62 3.25 3.11
C ILE A 30 -9.98 2.72 2.64
N ALA A 31 -10.07 2.21 1.41
CA ALA A 31 -11.29 1.57 0.91
C ALA A 31 -11.45 0.15 1.45
N SER A 32 -10.36 -0.61 1.49
CA SER A 32 -10.32 -1.99 2.00
C SER A 32 -8.88 -2.40 2.26
N PHE A 33 -8.64 -3.35 3.16
CA PHE A 33 -7.30 -3.89 3.41
C PHE A 33 -7.31 -5.42 3.54
N HIS A 34 -6.17 -6.04 3.25
CA HIS A 34 -5.94 -7.47 3.40
C HIS A 34 -4.57 -7.72 4.06
N VAL A 35 -4.56 -8.51 5.13
CA VAL A 35 -3.32 -8.90 5.81
C VAL A 35 -2.73 -10.11 5.13
N ILE A 36 -1.51 -9.95 4.63
CA ILE A 36 -0.70 -11.00 4.01
C ILE A 36 0.17 -11.61 5.11
N PRO A 37 -0.12 -12.83 5.57
CA PRO A 37 0.65 -13.45 6.64
C PRO A 37 2.09 -13.72 6.20
N PRO A 38 3.04 -13.71 7.15
CA PRO A 38 4.42 -14.08 6.86
C PRO A 38 4.49 -15.54 6.40
N THR A 39 5.26 -15.82 5.35
CA THR A 39 5.49 -17.18 4.89
C THR A 39 6.58 -17.83 5.75
N LEU A 40 6.25 -18.92 6.44
CA LEU A 40 7.21 -19.69 7.23
C LEU A 40 8.39 -20.12 6.35
N GLY A 41 9.61 -19.68 6.71
CA GLY A 41 10.86 -20.01 5.99
C GLY A 41 11.53 -18.85 5.25
N LYS A 42 10.90 -17.68 5.13
CA LYS A 42 11.57 -16.44 4.68
C LYS A 42 11.79 -15.52 5.89
N SER A 43 13.03 -15.46 6.40
CA SER A 43 13.35 -14.95 7.75
C SER A 43 13.23 -13.43 7.95
N HIS A 44 12.60 -12.66 7.07
CA HIS A 44 12.53 -11.19 7.19
C HIS A 44 11.22 -10.55 6.74
N ASP A 45 10.26 -11.30 6.19
CA ASP A 45 8.96 -10.73 5.87
C ASP A 45 8.07 -10.79 7.13
N PHE A 46 8.09 -9.74 7.96
CA PHE A 46 6.93 -9.47 8.82
C PHE A 46 5.71 -9.31 7.91
N GLY A 47 4.57 -9.91 8.29
CA GLY A 47 3.36 -9.89 7.45
C GLY A 47 3.04 -8.49 6.92
N LYS A 48 2.63 -8.39 5.65
CA LYS A 48 2.34 -7.11 4.98
C LYS A 48 0.85 -6.83 5.03
N VAL A 49 0.46 -5.56 4.93
CA VAL A 49 -0.94 -5.17 4.78
C VAL A 49 -1.10 -4.54 3.41
N ARG A 50 -1.84 -5.22 2.52
CA ARG A 50 -2.21 -4.66 1.23
C ARG A 50 -3.44 -3.80 1.42
N VAL A 51 -3.31 -2.51 1.15
CA VAL A 51 -4.37 -1.51 1.30
C VAL A 51 -4.83 -1.07 -0.08
N LYS A 52 -6.13 -1.09 -0.32
CA LYS A 52 -6.76 -0.46 -1.47
C LYS A 52 -7.17 0.95 -1.09
N LEU A 53 -6.72 1.93 -1.86
CA LEU A 53 -7.03 3.33 -1.62
C LEU A 53 -8.40 3.69 -2.22
N SER A 54 -9.18 4.51 -1.50
CA SER A 54 -10.46 5.04 -2.00
C SER A 54 -10.25 6.09 -3.08
N THR A 55 -9.11 6.80 -3.03
CA THR A 55 -8.68 7.75 -4.05
C THR A 55 -7.42 7.20 -4.73
N PRO A 56 -7.40 7.00 -6.05
CA PRO A 56 -6.22 6.52 -6.75
C PRO A 56 -5.08 7.53 -6.60
N ARG A 57 -3.94 7.08 -6.10
CA ARG A 57 -2.70 7.87 -6.10
C ARG A 57 -1.99 7.65 -7.44
N TYR A 58 -1.65 8.74 -8.11
CA TYR A 58 -0.85 8.72 -9.33
C TYR A 58 0.61 8.92 -8.94
N GLU A 59 1.44 7.93 -9.20
CA GLU A 59 2.89 8.05 -9.07
C GLU A 59 3.40 8.66 -10.37
N VAL A 60 4.14 9.78 -10.28
CA VAL A 60 4.79 10.43 -11.43
C VAL A 60 6.25 10.04 -11.36
N GLU A 61 6.69 9.16 -12.26
CA GLU A 61 8.12 8.90 -12.46
C GLU A 61 8.70 10.01 -13.34
N LEU A 62 9.73 10.71 -12.83
CA LEU A 62 10.45 11.81 -13.48
C LEU A 62 11.77 11.32 -14.10
#